data_AF-A0A4D7JT01-F1
#
_entry.id   AF-A0A4D7JT01-F1
#
_cell.length_a   1.000
_cell.length_b   1.000
_cell.length_c   1.000
_cell.angle_alpha   90.00
_cell.angle_beta   90.00
_cell.angle_gamma   90.00
#
_symmetry.space_group_name_H-M   'P 1'
#
loop_
_entity.id
_entity.type
_entity.pdbx_description
1 polymer ?
#
loop_
_entity_poly.entity_id
_entity_poly.type
_entity_poly.pdbx_seq_one_letter_code
_entity_poly.pdbx_strand_id
1 'polypeptide(L)'
;MNKYYIFLFALILGVSSCKNDEVVKSFTLTAQVDGPGTVTPSSREVKSGETIEVIATPDSGFDFTGWTGDIVSSENPLSLTMDKDLNITANFVETTHLVTVEVEGPGSVSLTTKEVSPGETIEITATPNGEFVFNGWSGDVNSIDNPLFVTVNQDMNIKVQFVDGKDMIKLAENGVTLYCVPEAKVGLKYPYNGEMYEVVDYSRLKSLADNYQDLTKVITTKITNMNSLFLENSLFNSDISNWDVSNVRGMSKMFEGAESFNQDLSFWDVSKVNNMSAMFENAKSFNQDLSTWNVSSVTTMYHMFSFAINFNGDVSTWDVSNVKNMEHMFWQVKYFNSDISNWNVSSVTDMKGMFRNANNFNSDISSWDVSNVEKMDLMFYQANKFNQDLSSWNVSKVTTMINMFCAASIFDQDLSAWDVSNVTNMRSMFERSGFNSNISTWNVSNVTDMQGMFRDAFTFNQDISNWDVSNVTSMWGMFFRAFDFNQDISSWDVSNIESMGSMFYLAKNFNQDISPWNVSKVSVMSKMFYGASTFNQDLSTWNVDLVEDCESFALNASNWTEPKPNLTCTQ
;
A
#
# COMPACT_ATOMS: atom_id res chain seq x y z
N MET A 1 -22.94 100.73 9.75
CA MET A 1 -21.98 101.62 10.44
C MET A 1 -21.03 102.21 9.40
N ASN A 2 -21.15 103.54 9.14
CA ASN A 2 -20.11 104.54 8.78
C ASN A 2 -19.05 104.21 7.71
N LYS A 3 -18.76 104.98 6.62
CA LYS A 3 -18.87 106.40 6.18
C LYS A 3 -18.80 106.43 4.63
N TYR A 4 -19.55 107.21 3.83
CA TYR A 4 -19.37 108.63 3.39
C TYR A 4 -17.95 108.95 2.84
N TYR A 5 -17.67 109.67 1.72
CA TYR A 5 -18.40 110.61 0.84
C TYR A 5 -17.48 111.10 -0.34
N ILE A 6 -18.09 111.57 -1.45
CA ILE A 6 -17.79 112.80 -2.26
C ILE A 6 -16.72 112.84 -3.38
N PHE A 7 -17.24 113.08 -4.62
CA PHE A 7 -16.87 113.98 -5.76
C PHE A 7 -15.38 114.14 -6.21
N LEU A 8 -15.04 114.32 -7.50
CA LEU A 8 -15.47 115.38 -8.44
C LEU A 8 -14.97 115.09 -9.89
N PHE A 9 -15.66 115.66 -10.87
CA PHE A 9 -15.39 115.69 -12.33
C PHE A 9 -14.10 116.44 -12.74
N ALA A 10 -13.47 116.02 -13.86
CA ALA A 10 -13.38 116.78 -15.15
C ALA A 10 -12.08 116.54 -15.97
N LEU A 11 -12.26 116.25 -17.28
CA LEU A 11 -11.56 116.77 -18.49
C LEU A 11 -9.99 116.74 -18.54
N ILE A 12 -9.25 116.44 -19.63
CA ILE A 12 -9.50 116.31 -21.08
C ILE A 12 -8.19 115.87 -21.80
N LEU A 13 -8.30 115.39 -23.06
CA LEU A 13 -7.27 115.23 -24.14
C LEU A 13 -6.15 114.19 -23.92
N GLY A 14 -6.04 113.12 -24.72
CA GLY A 14 -5.67 113.10 -26.16
C GLY A 14 -4.16 112.78 -26.26
N VAL A 15 -3.59 111.90 -27.10
CA VAL A 15 -3.95 111.38 -28.43
C VAL A 15 -3.06 110.14 -28.70
N SER A 16 -3.65 109.12 -29.35
CA SER A 16 -3.09 108.16 -30.33
C SER A 16 -1.81 107.36 -30.05
N SER A 17 -1.93 106.03 -30.13
CA SER A 17 -1.39 105.26 -31.26
C SER A 17 -1.91 103.82 -31.24
N CYS A 18 -2.72 103.46 -32.23
CA CYS A 18 -3.18 102.10 -32.51
C CYS A 18 -2.06 101.28 -33.14
N LYS A 19 -1.91 100.01 -32.72
CA LYS A 19 -1.45 98.93 -33.59
C LYS A 19 -2.56 97.90 -33.73
N ASN A 20 -2.82 97.54 -34.99
CA ASN A 20 -3.76 96.51 -35.40
C ASN A 20 -3.44 95.18 -34.74
N ASP A 21 -4.36 94.68 -33.91
CA ASP A 21 -4.53 93.25 -33.76
C ASP A 21 -5.34 92.77 -34.96
N GLU A 22 -4.70 92.08 -35.91
CA GLU A 22 -5.44 91.18 -36.79
C GLU A 22 -6.17 90.21 -35.88
N VAL A 23 -7.50 90.27 -35.87
CA VAL A 23 -8.33 89.30 -35.16
C VAL A 23 -8.11 87.96 -35.86
N VAL A 24 -7.13 87.19 -35.39
CA VAL A 24 -6.95 85.82 -35.85
C VAL A 24 -8.19 85.07 -35.40
N LYS A 25 -9.04 84.69 -36.36
CA LYS A 25 -10.26 83.97 -36.08
C LYS A 25 -9.87 82.63 -35.44
N SER A 26 -10.18 82.47 -34.16
CA SER A 26 -10.04 81.21 -33.43
C SER A 26 -11.36 80.45 -33.48
N PHE A 27 -11.25 79.14 -33.47
CA PHE A 27 -12.37 78.22 -33.33
C PHE A 27 -12.13 77.29 -32.15
N THR A 28 -13.20 76.89 -31.49
CA THR A 28 -13.15 76.02 -30.32
C THR A 28 -13.37 74.57 -30.77
N LEU A 29 -12.41 73.70 -30.46
CA LEU A 29 -12.64 72.27 -30.40
C LEU A 29 -13.21 71.94 -29.01
N THR A 30 -14.32 71.22 -28.98
CA THR A 30 -14.84 70.57 -27.78
C THR A 30 -14.93 69.08 -28.06
N ALA A 31 -14.15 68.28 -27.34
CA ALA A 31 -14.14 66.84 -27.43
C ALA A 31 -14.70 66.23 -26.15
N GLN A 32 -15.78 65.46 -26.29
CA GLN A 32 -16.43 64.74 -25.20
C GLN A 32 -16.11 63.25 -25.29
N VAL A 33 -16.41 62.51 -24.23
CA VAL A 33 -16.35 61.04 -24.22
C VAL A 33 -17.75 60.50 -24.02
N ASP A 34 -18.10 59.46 -24.76
CA ASP A 34 -19.26 58.61 -24.54
C ASP A 34 -18.77 57.21 -24.21
N GLY A 35 -18.91 56.81 -22.94
CA GLY A 35 -18.32 55.60 -22.37
C GLY A 35 -17.01 55.82 -21.58
N PRO A 36 -16.47 54.76 -20.97
CA PRO A 36 -15.28 54.82 -20.10
C PRO A 36 -13.98 54.95 -20.88
N GLY A 37 -13.44 56.16 -20.86
CA GLY A 37 -12.19 56.52 -21.50
C GLY A 37 -11.93 58.00 -21.36
N THR A 38 -10.83 58.45 -21.94
CA THR A 38 -10.42 59.86 -21.90
C THR A 38 -10.12 60.39 -23.29
N VAL A 39 -10.29 61.70 -23.47
CA VAL A 39 -9.91 62.40 -24.70
C VAL A 39 -8.94 63.54 -24.38
N THR A 40 -7.89 63.66 -25.19
CA THR A 40 -6.90 64.73 -25.04
C THR A 40 -6.62 65.42 -26.39
N PRO A 41 -6.82 66.76 -26.51
CA PRO A 41 -7.44 67.65 -25.51
C PRO A 41 -8.98 67.56 -25.52
N SER A 42 -9.61 67.70 -24.36
CA SER A 42 -11.08 67.74 -24.23
C SER A 42 -11.70 69.08 -24.63
N SER A 43 -10.94 70.18 -24.57
CA SER A 43 -11.30 71.43 -25.22
C SER A 43 -10.07 72.28 -25.50
N ARG A 44 -10.06 72.97 -26.64
CA ARG A 44 -8.96 73.88 -27.03
C ARG A 44 -9.43 74.90 -28.07
N GLU A 45 -9.07 76.17 -27.86
CA GLU A 45 -9.13 77.18 -28.92
C GLU A 45 -7.93 77.05 -29.87
N VAL A 46 -8.21 77.03 -31.16
CA VAL A 46 -7.23 76.80 -32.23
C VAL A 46 -7.44 77.84 -33.33
N LYS A 47 -6.36 78.33 -33.94
CA LYS A 47 -6.48 79.33 -35.01
C LYS A 47 -7.05 78.71 -36.29
N SER A 48 -7.85 79.47 -37.03
CA SER A 48 -8.38 79.05 -38.33
C SER A 48 -7.26 78.54 -39.26
N GLY A 49 -7.40 77.32 -39.78
CA GLY A 49 -6.46 76.65 -40.68
C GLY A 49 -5.33 75.86 -40.00
N GLU A 50 -5.19 75.93 -38.66
CA GLU A 50 -4.25 75.10 -37.90
C GLU A 50 -4.79 73.68 -37.74
N THR A 51 -3.88 72.69 -37.73
CA THR A 51 -4.22 71.28 -37.55
C THR A 51 -3.91 70.84 -36.12
N ILE A 52 -4.83 70.10 -35.51
CA ILE A 52 -4.73 69.57 -34.15
C ILE A 52 -4.94 68.06 -34.14
N GLU A 53 -4.19 67.33 -33.31
CA GLU A 53 -4.43 65.92 -33.05
C GLU A 53 -5.22 65.74 -31.76
N VAL A 54 -6.24 64.89 -31.82
CA VAL A 54 -7.09 64.50 -30.69
C VAL A 54 -6.95 63.01 -30.48
N ILE A 55 -6.56 62.60 -29.27
CA ILE A 55 -6.33 61.20 -28.93
C ILE A 55 -7.44 60.73 -27.99
N ALA A 56 -8.07 59.62 -28.34
CA ALA A 56 -8.95 58.87 -27.46
C ALA A 56 -8.16 57.74 -26.79
N THR A 57 -8.17 57.66 -25.47
CA THR A 57 -7.52 56.58 -24.72
C THR A 57 -8.61 55.82 -23.95
N PRO A 58 -8.94 54.59 -24.34
CA PRO A 58 -9.89 53.77 -23.61
C PRO A 58 -9.43 53.47 -22.19
N ASP A 59 -10.37 53.36 -21.25
CA ASP A 59 -10.07 52.77 -19.93
C ASP A 59 -9.83 51.25 -20.07
N SER A 60 -9.22 50.62 -19.05
CA SER A 60 -9.00 49.16 -19.07
C SER A 60 -10.34 48.42 -19.18
N GLY A 61 -10.45 47.51 -20.15
CA GLY A 61 -11.69 46.77 -20.42
C GLY A 61 -12.63 47.48 -21.41
N PHE A 62 -12.17 48.52 -22.11
CA PHE A 62 -12.92 49.24 -23.13
C PHE A 62 -12.07 49.44 -24.38
N ASP A 63 -12.72 49.49 -25.55
CA ASP A 63 -12.11 49.78 -26.84
C ASP A 63 -12.68 51.08 -27.41
N PHE A 64 -11.83 51.83 -28.12
CA PHE A 64 -12.25 53.01 -28.86
C PHE A 64 -12.91 52.57 -30.18
N THR A 65 -14.16 52.98 -30.40
CA THR A 65 -14.93 52.56 -31.59
C THR A 65 -15.03 53.63 -32.67
N GLY A 66 -14.67 54.89 -32.36
CA GLY A 66 -14.70 55.98 -33.32
C GLY A 66 -15.12 57.32 -32.72
N TRP A 67 -15.03 58.35 -33.54
CA TRP A 67 -15.49 59.70 -33.28
C TRP A 67 -16.87 59.94 -33.90
N THR A 68 -17.73 60.66 -33.21
CA THR A 68 -19.05 61.13 -33.68
C THR A 68 -19.21 62.63 -33.44
N GLY A 69 -20.30 63.23 -33.90
CA GLY A 69 -20.57 64.67 -33.80
C GLY A 69 -20.32 65.40 -35.12
N ASP A 70 -19.63 66.54 -35.06
CA ASP A 70 -19.31 67.33 -36.25
C ASP A 70 -18.31 66.63 -37.19
N ILE A 71 -17.55 65.64 -36.69
CA ILE A 71 -16.64 64.77 -37.45
C ILE A 71 -16.96 63.31 -37.11
N VAL A 72 -17.07 62.47 -38.13
CA VAL A 72 -17.22 61.01 -37.99
C VAL A 72 -15.97 60.34 -38.57
N SER A 73 -15.22 59.64 -37.71
CA SER A 73 -13.96 59.00 -38.10
C SER A 73 -13.63 57.82 -37.19
N SER A 74 -12.99 56.78 -37.70
CA SER A 74 -12.42 55.69 -36.89
C SER A 74 -10.94 55.91 -36.53
N GLU A 75 -10.31 56.96 -37.08
CA GLU A 75 -8.88 57.23 -36.85
C GLU A 75 -8.63 57.71 -35.41
N ASN A 76 -7.60 57.15 -34.78
CA ASN A 76 -7.15 57.56 -33.46
C ASN A 76 -5.64 57.32 -33.34
N PRO A 77 -4.81 58.36 -33.19
CA PRO A 77 -5.14 59.80 -33.08
C PRO A 77 -5.91 60.38 -34.28
N LEU A 78 -6.84 61.30 -34.02
CA LEU A 78 -7.60 62.02 -35.05
C LEU A 78 -6.96 63.38 -35.35
N SER A 79 -6.56 63.61 -36.60
CA SER A 79 -6.03 64.89 -37.05
C SER A 79 -7.13 65.77 -37.67
N LEU A 80 -7.29 67.00 -37.18
CA LEU A 80 -8.36 67.93 -37.55
C LEU A 80 -7.80 69.29 -37.95
N THR A 81 -8.22 69.83 -39.10
CA THR A 81 -7.94 71.23 -39.46
C THR A 81 -9.14 72.10 -39.09
N MET A 82 -8.92 73.13 -38.27
CA MET A 82 -10.00 73.95 -37.70
C MET A 82 -10.42 75.09 -38.63
N ASP A 83 -11.59 75.03 -39.23
CA ASP A 83 -12.19 76.10 -40.07
C ASP A 83 -13.54 76.61 -39.53
N LYS A 84 -14.04 75.98 -38.48
CA LYS A 84 -15.23 76.32 -37.67
C LYS A 84 -15.08 75.71 -36.27
N ASP A 85 -15.97 76.08 -35.35
CA ASP A 85 -16.09 75.37 -34.07
C ASP A 85 -16.52 73.92 -34.32
N LEU A 86 -15.90 72.96 -33.62
CA LEU A 86 -16.17 71.53 -33.75
C LEU A 86 -16.50 70.92 -32.40
N ASN A 87 -17.59 70.16 -32.35
CA ASN A 87 -17.99 69.33 -31.23
C ASN A 87 -17.92 67.86 -31.66
N ILE A 88 -16.97 67.13 -31.09
CA ILE A 88 -16.76 65.71 -31.39
C ILE A 88 -16.87 64.88 -30.12
N THR A 89 -17.21 63.61 -30.27
CA THR A 89 -17.33 62.67 -29.16
C THR A 89 -16.53 61.42 -29.45
N ALA A 90 -15.58 61.05 -28.59
CA ALA A 90 -14.92 59.75 -28.60
C ALA A 90 -15.86 58.70 -28.02
N ASN A 91 -16.16 57.65 -28.77
CA ASN A 91 -17.05 56.59 -28.32
C ASN A 91 -16.22 55.39 -27.89
N PHE A 92 -16.51 54.86 -26.70
CA PHE A 92 -15.87 53.69 -26.13
C PHE A 92 -16.91 52.61 -25.83
N VAL A 93 -16.58 51.36 -26.13
CA VAL A 93 -17.43 50.21 -25.86
C VAL A 93 -16.65 49.20 -25.03
N GLU A 94 -17.32 48.54 -24.08
CA GLU A 94 -16.71 47.50 -23.24
C GLU A 94 -16.13 46.39 -24.12
N THR A 95 -14.91 45.95 -23.80
CA THR A 95 -14.35 44.74 -24.41
C THR A 95 -14.98 43.54 -23.75
N THR A 96 -15.61 42.69 -24.56
CA THR A 96 -16.25 41.47 -24.09
C THR A 96 -15.63 40.26 -24.79
N HIS A 97 -15.68 39.12 -24.10
CA HIS A 97 -15.36 37.82 -24.66
C HIS A 97 -16.63 36.99 -24.78
N LEU A 98 -16.76 36.29 -25.90
CA LEU A 98 -17.91 35.45 -26.15
C LEU A 98 -17.69 34.05 -25.56
N VAL A 99 -18.53 33.66 -24.62
CA VAL A 99 -18.63 32.27 -24.17
C VAL A 99 -19.79 31.60 -24.90
N THR A 100 -19.50 30.51 -25.59
CA THR A 100 -20.49 29.64 -26.23
C THR A 100 -20.47 28.26 -25.57
N VAL A 101 -21.67 27.69 -25.37
CA VAL A 101 -21.86 26.36 -24.81
C VAL A 101 -22.65 25.51 -25.79
N GLU A 102 -21.99 24.52 -26.39
CA GLU A 102 -22.62 23.53 -27.24
C GLU A 102 -23.16 22.36 -26.40
N VAL A 103 -24.43 22.02 -26.59
CA VAL A 103 -25.10 20.93 -25.86
C VAL A 103 -25.09 19.66 -26.73
N GLU A 104 -24.32 18.66 -26.30
CA GLU A 104 -24.28 17.34 -26.92
C GLU A 104 -25.17 16.36 -26.13
N GLY A 105 -26.28 15.94 -26.73
CA GLY A 105 -27.25 15.03 -26.09
C GLY A 105 -28.40 15.75 -25.38
N PRO A 106 -29.35 15.01 -24.79
CA PRO A 106 -30.59 15.56 -24.25
C PRO A 106 -30.42 16.05 -22.82
N GLY A 107 -30.10 17.34 -22.72
CA GLY A 107 -30.09 18.12 -21.49
C GLY A 107 -30.18 19.60 -21.82
N SER A 108 -29.99 20.43 -20.81
CA SER A 108 -29.94 21.89 -20.95
C SER A 108 -28.81 22.48 -20.11
N VAL A 109 -28.47 23.72 -20.41
CA VAL A 109 -27.50 24.52 -19.66
C VAL A 109 -28.13 25.83 -19.23
N SER A 110 -27.66 26.42 -18.13
CA SER A 110 -28.14 27.71 -17.63
C SER A 110 -27.90 28.86 -18.61
N LEU A 111 -26.90 28.74 -19.49
CA LEU A 111 -26.61 29.68 -20.58
C LEU A 111 -26.02 28.95 -21.79
N THR A 112 -26.40 29.36 -23.00
CA THR A 112 -25.85 28.85 -24.27
C THR A 112 -24.87 29.81 -24.91
N THR A 113 -25.08 31.11 -24.77
CA THR A 113 -24.15 32.15 -25.21
C THR A 113 -24.20 33.33 -24.25
N LYS A 114 -23.05 33.91 -23.91
CA LYS A 114 -22.95 35.12 -23.08
C LYS A 114 -21.70 35.92 -23.45
N GLU A 115 -21.83 37.23 -23.61
CA GLU A 115 -20.69 38.16 -23.61
C GLU A 115 -20.29 38.47 -22.16
N VAL A 116 -18.99 38.34 -21.87
CA VAL A 116 -18.45 38.38 -20.52
C VAL A 116 -17.22 39.29 -20.49
N SER A 117 -17.15 40.17 -19.49
CA SER A 117 -16.00 41.08 -19.35
C SER A 117 -14.73 40.30 -18.97
N PRO A 118 -13.55 40.67 -19.49
CA PRO A 118 -12.30 39.98 -19.17
C PRO A 118 -12.04 39.88 -17.65
N GLY A 119 -11.71 38.68 -17.18
CA GLY A 119 -11.45 38.37 -15.77
C GLY A 119 -12.69 38.00 -14.94
N GLU A 120 -13.91 38.15 -15.47
CA GLU A 120 -15.14 37.71 -14.78
C GLU A 120 -15.18 36.18 -14.69
N THR A 121 -15.67 35.66 -13.56
CA THR A 121 -15.95 34.23 -13.38
C THR A 121 -17.44 33.98 -13.48
N ILE A 122 -17.84 33.09 -14.39
CA ILE A 122 -19.23 32.71 -14.63
C ILE A 122 -19.52 31.29 -14.12
N GLU A 123 -20.78 31.04 -13.78
CA GLU A 123 -21.31 29.74 -13.37
C GLU A 123 -22.22 29.16 -14.46
N ILE A 124 -21.92 27.95 -14.92
CA ILE A 124 -22.69 27.23 -15.94
C ILE A 124 -23.20 25.94 -15.31
N THR A 125 -24.52 25.81 -15.16
CA THR A 125 -25.16 24.60 -14.61
C THR A 125 -25.71 23.76 -15.75
N ALA A 126 -25.34 22.47 -15.79
CA ALA A 126 -25.92 21.48 -16.67
C ALA A 126 -27.09 20.76 -15.99
N THR A 127 -28.23 20.65 -16.68
CA THR A 127 -29.40 19.92 -16.20
C THR A 127 -29.74 18.80 -17.19
N PRO A 128 -29.51 17.52 -16.83
CA PRO A 128 -29.92 16.40 -17.67
C PRO A 128 -31.45 16.33 -17.83
N ASN A 129 -31.94 15.87 -18.99
CA ASN A 129 -33.37 15.70 -19.22
C ASN A 129 -33.77 14.22 -19.02
N GLY A 130 -34.86 13.96 -18.30
CA GLY A 130 -35.41 12.62 -18.13
C GLY A 130 -34.41 11.64 -17.52
N GLU A 131 -34.09 10.58 -18.25
CA GLU A 131 -33.22 9.46 -17.80
C GLU A 131 -31.74 9.65 -18.17
N PHE A 132 -31.39 10.73 -18.85
CA PHE A 132 -30.02 11.01 -19.26
C PHE A 132 -29.22 11.58 -18.10
N VAL A 133 -27.90 11.42 -18.18
CA VAL A 133 -26.97 11.90 -17.15
C VAL A 133 -25.95 12.86 -17.73
N PHE A 134 -25.53 13.82 -16.90
CA PHE A 134 -24.41 14.68 -17.20
C PHE A 134 -23.13 13.85 -17.30
N ASN A 135 -22.36 14.05 -18.36
CA ASN A 135 -21.15 13.31 -18.69
C ASN A 135 -19.91 14.20 -18.81
N GLY A 136 -19.91 15.36 -18.16
CA GLY A 136 -18.75 16.27 -18.16
C GLY A 136 -18.82 17.39 -19.19
N TRP A 137 -17.89 18.33 -19.01
CA TRP A 137 -17.61 19.45 -19.89
C TRP A 137 -16.33 19.18 -20.69
N SER A 138 -16.31 19.61 -21.94
CA SER A 138 -15.17 19.51 -22.87
C SER A 138 -15.02 20.79 -23.72
N GLY A 139 -14.13 20.79 -24.72
CA GLY A 139 -13.79 21.97 -25.51
C GLY A 139 -12.65 22.75 -24.86
N ASP A 140 -12.85 24.04 -24.60
CA ASP A 140 -11.85 24.88 -23.93
C ASP A 140 -11.73 24.61 -22.41
N VAL A 141 -12.58 23.74 -21.87
CA VAL A 141 -12.50 23.22 -20.49
C VAL A 141 -12.48 21.70 -20.51
N ASN A 142 -12.02 21.07 -19.44
CA ASN A 142 -12.16 19.64 -19.20
C ASN A 142 -12.46 19.40 -17.73
N SER A 143 -13.75 19.26 -17.39
CA SER A 143 -14.20 19.16 -16.01
C SER A 143 -15.41 18.23 -15.88
N ILE A 144 -15.53 17.60 -14.72
CA ILE A 144 -16.70 16.81 -14.31
C ILE A 144 -17.52 17.53 -13.23
N ASP A 145 -17.14 18.75 -12.85
CA ASP A 145 -17.86 19.54 -11.88
C ASP A 145 -19.14 20.10 -12.51
N ASN A 146 -20.24 20.04 -11.75
CA ASN A 146 -21.50 20.65 -12.15
C ASN A 146 -22.19 21.21 -10.89
N PRO A 147 -22.36 22.54 -10.75
CA PRO A 147 -22.07 23.59 -11.73
C PRO A 147 -20.57 23.77 -12.09
N LEU A 148 -20.31 24.25 -13.31
CA LEU A 148 -18.98 24.62 -13.79
C LEU A 148 -18.70 26.10 -13.52
N PHE A 149 -17.54 26.40 -12.93
CA PHE A 149 -17.07 27.76 -12.73
C PHE A 149 -15.90 28.06 -13.67
N VAL A 150 -16.00 29.14 -14.47
CA VAL A 150 -14.99 29.48 -15.50
C VAL A 150 -14.65 30.97 -15.43
N THR A 151 -13.35 31.29 -15.32
CA THR A 151 -12.84 32.66 -15.46
C THR A 151 -12.55 32.96 -16.93
N VAL A 152 -13.18 33.99 -17.49
CA VAL A 152 -13.16 34.30 -18.93
C VAL A 152 -12.13 35.37 -19.23
N ASN A 153 -11.07 35.04 -19.97
CA ASN A 153 -10.03 35.99 -20.40
C ASN A 153 -9.82 36.00 -21.93
N GLN A 154 -10.65 35.25 -22.65
CA GLN A 154 -10.69 35.11 -24.09
C GLN A 154 -12.04 34.50 -24.48
N ASP A 155 -12.35 34.49 -25.77
CA ASP A 155 -13.51 33.75 -26.27
C ASP A 155 -13.38 32.27 -25.92
N MET A 156 -14.49 31.65 -25.51
CA MET A 156 -14.53 30.25 -25.07
C MET A 156 -15.61 29.45 -25.79
N ASN A 157 -15.24 28.27 -26.26
CA ASN A 157 -16.12 27.27 -26.85
C ASN A 157 -16.16 26.04 -25.93
N ILE A 158 -17.16 26.00 -25.07
CA ILE A 158 -17.39 24.92 -24.10
C ILE A 158 -18.40 23.94 -24.69
N LYS A 159 -18.21 22.65 -24.44
CA LYS A 159 -19.16 21.60 -24.79
C LYS A 159 -19.64 20.93 -23.52
N VAL A 160 -20.93 20.67 -23.40
CA VAL A 160 -21.51 19.80 -22.36
C VAL A 160 -21.99 18.51 -22.98
N GLN A 161 -21.75 17.40 -22.30
CA GLN A 161 -22.16 16.08 -22.79
C GLN A 161 -23.23 15.49 -21.87
N PHE A 162 -24.31 14.99 -22.46
CA PHE A 162 -25.32 14.17 -21.80
C PHE A 162 -25.41 12.82 -22.50
N VAL A 163 -25.42 11.75 -21.72
CA VAL A 163 -25.42 10.37 -22.22
C VAL A 163 -26.56 9.59 -21.62
N ASP A 164 -27.01 8.54 -22.32
CA ASP A 164 -27.97 7.60 -21.74
C ASP A 164 -27.26 6.85 -20.60
N GLY A 165 -27.74 7.04 -19.38
CA GLY A 165 -27.14 6.44 -18.19
C GLY A 165 -27.42 4.95 -18.07
N LYS A 166 -28.46 4.42 -18.74
CA LYS A 166 -28.93 3.04 -18.57
C LYS A 166 -27.92 1.98 -18.99
N ASP A 167 -27.05 2.31 -19.94
CA ASP A 167 -26.07 1.37 -20.48
C ASP A 167 -24.66 1.56 -19.91
N MET A 168 -24.47 2.52 -18.99
CA MET A 168 -23.16 2.85 -18.44
C MET A 168 -22.68 1.86 -17.39
N ILE A 169 -23.59 1.25 -16.65
CA ILE A 169 -23.33 0.22 -15.65
C ILE A 169 -24.04 -1.05 -16.06
N LYS A 170 -23.32 -2.17 -15.97
CA LYS A 170 -23.78 -3.49 -16.39
C LYS A 170 -23.58 -4.50 -15.27
N LEU A 171 -24.44 -5.51 -15.26
CA LEU A 171 -24.31 -6.69 -14.41
C LEU A 171 -23.50 -7.76 -15.14
N ALA A 172 -22.50 -8.31 -14.48
CA ALA A 172 -21.76 -9.44 -15.01
C ALA A 172 -22.62 -10.71 -15.05
N GLU A 173 -22.17 -11.71 -15.81
CA GLU A 173 -22.89 -12.99 -15.97
C GLU A 173 -23.08 -13.75 -14.64
N ASN A 174 -22.25 -13.47 -13.63
CA ASN A 174 -22.38 -14.04 -12.29
C ASN A 174 -23.57 -13.49 -11.48
N GLY A 175 -24.26 -12.45 -11.98
CA GLY A 175 -25.45 -11.88 -11.37
C GLY A 175 -25.21 -11.00 -10.15
N VAL A 176 -23.94 -10.71 -9.79
CA VAL A 176 -23.56 -9.95 -8.59
C VAL A 176 -22.66 -8.76 -8.93
N THR A 177 -21.62 -8.98 -9.74
CA THR A 177 -20.63 -7.95 -10.03
C THR A 177 -21.20 -6.85 -10.91
N LEU A 178 -21.05 -5.60 -10.48
CA LEU A 178 -21.38 -4.42 -11.27
C LEU A 178 -20.10 -3.81 -11.87
N TYR A 179 -20.13 -3.57 -13.17
CA TYR A 179 -19.02 -2.98 -13.90
C TYR A 179 -19.46 -1.84 -14.81
N CYS A 180 -18.54 -0.95 -15.18
CA CYS A 180 -18.85 0.14 -16.11
C CYS A 180 -18.21 -0.03 -17.49
N VAL A 181 -18.84 0.55 -18.49
CA VAL A 181 -18.33 0.59 -19.87
C VAL A 181 -17.14 1.55 -20.01
N PRO A 182 -16.32 1.44 -21.08
CA PRO A 182 -15.17 2.32 -21.31
C PRO A 182 -15.48 3.82 -21.21
N GLU A 183 -16.66 4.23 -21.67
CA GLU A 183 -17.13 5.62 -21.76
C GLU A 183 -17.49 6.25 -20.42
N ALA A 184 -17.75 5.44 -19.40
CA ALA A 184 -18.08 5.92 -18.06
C ALA A 184 -16.86 6.59 -17.40
N LYS A 185 -17.05 7.79 -16.86
CA LYS A 185 -15.97 8.65 -16.33
C LYS A 185 -15.88 8.53 -14.80
N VAL A 186 -14.66 8.48 -14.29
CA VAL A 186 -14.37 8.50 -12.84
C VAL A 186 -14.93 9.78 -12.21
N GLY A 187 -15.52 9.65 -11.01
CA GLY A 187 -16.12 10.74 -10.24
C GLY A 187 -17.58 11.04 -10.61
N LEU A 188 -18.08 10.52 -11.74
CA LEU A 188 -19.49 10.65 -12.12
C LEU A 188 -20.33 9.48 -11.59
N LYS A 189 -21.64 9.74 -11.47
CA LYS A 189 -22.63 8.76 -11.03
C LYS A 189 -23.56 8.36 -12.17
N TYR A 190 -23.86 7.07 -12.27
CA TYR A 190 -24.74 6.52 -13.30
C TYR A 190 -25.85 5.66 -12.66
N PRO A 191 -27.06 5.64 -13.24
CA PRO A 191 -28.19 4.88 -12.71
C PRO A 191 -28.07 3.39 -13.01
N TYR A 192 -28.41 2.56 -12.04
CA TYR A 192 -28.64 1.12 -12.22
C TYR A 192 -29.72 0.65 -11.26
N ASN A 193 -30.79 0.02 -11.77
CA ASN A 193 -31.93 -0.46 -11.00
C ASN A 193 -32.54 0.57 -10.01
N GLY A 194 -32.59 1.84 -10.39
CA GLY A 194 -33.18 2.92 -9.58
C GLY A 194 -32.23 3.56 -8.57
N GLU A 195 -30.99 3.09 -8.46
CA GLU A 195 -29.96 3.64 -7.59
C GLU A 195 -28.83 4.28 -8.40
N MET A 196 -28.12 5.25 -7.82
CA MET A 196 -26.99 5.92 -8.45
C MET A 196 -25.67 5.35 -7.92
N TYR A 197 -24.81 4.92 -8.83
CA TYR A 197 -23.51 4.34 -8.51
C TYR A 197 -22.38 5.21 -9.03
N GLU A 198 -21.35 5.40 -8.20
CA GLU A 198 -20.20 6.25 -8.52
C GLU A 198 -19.05 5.44 -9.13
N VAL A 199 -18.55 5.86 -10.30
CA VAL A 199 -17.35 5.25 -10.89
C VAL A 199 -16.12 5.81 -10.19
N VAL A 200 -15.29 4.94 -9.62
CA VAL A 200 -14.15 5.36 -8.80
C VAL A 200 -12.82 4.90 -9.37
N ASP A 201 -11.78 5.70 -9.16
CA ASP A 201 -10.40 5.25 -9.19
C ASP A 201 -9.93 4.91 -7.76
N TYR A 202 -8.68 4.46 -7.62
CA TYR A 202 -8.13 4.10 -6.32
C TYR A 202 -8.11 5.28 -5.34
N SER A 203 -7.68 6.47 -5.77
CA SER A 203 -7.58 7.66 -4.91
C SER A 203 -8.93 8.07 -4.34
N ARG A 204 -9.96 8.04 -5.18
CA ARG A 204 -11.33 8.36 -4.78
C ARG A 204 -11.91 7.28 -3.87
N LEU A 205 -11.74 6.01 -4.20
CA LEU A 205 -12.19 4.89 -3.36
C LEU A 205 -11.51 4.91 -1.98
N LYS A 206 -10.20 5.18 -1.92
CA LYS A 206 -9.44 5.31 -0.67
C LYS A 206 -9.97 6.46 0.18
N SER A 207 -10.24 7.60 -0.43
CA SER A 207 -10.86 8.74 0.26
C SER A 207 -12.23 8.39 0.83
N LEU A 208 -13.07 7.68 0.08
CA LEU A 208 -14.38 7.22 0.58
C LEU A 208 -14.21 6.26 1.78
N ALA A 209 -13.29 5.30 1.67
CA ALA A 209 -13.01 4.34 2.75
C ALA A 209 -12.47 5.02 4.03
N ASP A 210 -11.53 5.96 3.89
CA ASP A 210 -10.93 6.69 5.03
C ASP A 210 -11.91 7.62 5.74
N ASN A 211 -12.90 8.11 5.00
CA ASN A 211 -13.97 8.94 5.52
C ASN A 211 -15.21 8.13 5.92
N TYR A 212 -15.09 6.79 6.02
CA TYR A 212 -16.17 5.87 6.42
C TYR A 212 -17.46 6.05 5.62
N GLN A 213 -17.34 6.36 4.32
CA GLN A 213 -18.48 6.50 3.43
C GLN A 213 -19.02 5.13 3.00
N ASP A 214 -20.28 5.13 2.54
CA ASP A 214 -20.91 3.93 1.99
C ASP A 214 -20.20 3.49 0.70
N LEU A 215 -19.69 2.26 0.71
CA LEU A 215 -18.95 1.66 -0.40
C LEU A 215 -19.80 0.66 -1.22
N THR A 216 -21.07 0.48 -0.87
CA THR A 216 -21.96 -0.46 -1.58
C THR A 216 -22.41 0.06 -2.95
N LYS A 217 -22.28 1.38 -3.18
CA LYS A 217 -22.73 2.10 -4.39
C LYS A 217 -21.58 2.68 -5.22
N VAL A 218 -20.47 1.95 -5.31
CA VAL A 218 -19.31 2.32 -6.15
C VAL A 218 -19.05 1.28 -7.24
N ILE A 219 -18.44 1.70 -8.34
CA ILE A 219 -18.01 0.84 -9.45
C ILE A 219 -16.48 0.91 -9.58
N THR A 220 -15.83 -0.23 -9.43
CA THR A 220 -14.36 -0.36 -9.29
C THR A 220 -13.65 -0.77 -10.58
N THR A 221 -14.36 -0.95 -11.70
CA THR A 221 -13.84 -1.48 -12.99
C THR A 221 -12.56 -0.80 -13.49
N LYS A 222 -12.37 0.49 -13.19
CA LYS A 222 -11.22 1.29 -13.63
C LYS A 222 -9.97 1.14 -12.75
N ILE A 223 -10.05 0.37 -11.66
CA ILE A 223 -8.95 0.19 -10.70
C ILE A 223 -8.08 -1.00 -11.11
N THR A 224 -6.76 -0.80 -11.09
CA THR A 224 -5.78 -1.85 -11.39
C THR A 224 -4.88 -2.21 -10.20
N ASN A 225 -4.97 -1.47 -9.10
CA ASN A 225 -4.21 -1.70 -7.88
C ASN A 225 -5.08 -1.32 -6.67
N MET A 226 -5.22 -2.25 -5.72
CA MET A 226 -5.97 -2.08 -4.47
C MET A 226 -5.09 -2.31 -3.24
N ASN A 227 -3.77 -2.20 -3.39
CA ASN A 227 -2.84 -2.37 -2.29
C ASN A 227 -3.21 -1.45 -1.13
N SER A 228 -3.26 -1.99 0.08
CA SER A 228 -3.49 -1.22 1.31
C SER A 228 -4.79 -0.40 1.37
N LEU A 229 -5.82 -0.75 0.61
CA LEU A 229 -7.06 0.02 0.57
C LEU A 229 -7.72 0.17 1.95
N PHE A 230 -7.74 -0.90 2.75
CA PHE A 230 -8.32 -0.94 4.11
C PHE A 230 -7.29 -1.20 5.20
N LEU A 231 -6.02 -0.88 4.94
CA LEU A 231 -4.93 -1.07 5.88
C LEU A 231 -5.24 -0.43 7.25
N GLU A 232 -5.15 -1.24 8.31
CA GLU A 232 -5.42 -0.89 9.71
C GLU A 232 -6.84 -0.39 10.00
N ASN A 233 -7.80 -0.60 9.09
CA ASN A 233 -9.20 -0.27 9.32
C ASN A 233 -9.91 -1.39 10.09
N SER A 234 -9.62 -1.50 11.39
CA SER A 234 -10.07 -2.60 12.26
C SER A 234 -11.59 -2.83 12.33
N LEU A 235 -12.40 -1.82 12.02
CA LEU A 235 -13.87 -1.88 12.03
C LEU A 235 -14.49 -2.10 10.64
N PHE A 236 -13.68 -2.12 9.58
CA PHE A 236 -14.19 -2.27 8.22
C PHE A 236 -14.87 -3.64 8.04
N ASN A 237 -16.14 -3.62 7.61
CA ASN A 237 -16.92 -4.83 7.31
C ASN A 237 -18.09 -4.54 6.34
N SER A 238 -17.95 -3.51 5.50
CA SER A 238 -19.00 -3.15 4.52
C SER A 238 -19.04 -4.18 3.38
N ASP A 239 -20.25 -4.49 2.89
CA ASP A 239 -20.43 -5.38 1.75
C ASP A 239 -19.80 -4.78 0.48
N ILE A 240 -18.88 -5.55 -0.11
CA ILE A 240 -18.12 -5.24 -1.32
C ILE A 240 -18.18 -6.39 -2.34
N SER A 241 -19.14 -7.31 -2.17
CA SER A 241 -19.30 -8.49 -3.02
C SER A 241 -19.57 -8.14 -4.49
N ASN A 242 -20.20 -6.98 -4.75
CA ASN A 242 -20.54 -6.49 -6.08
C ASN A 242 -19.40 -5.81 -6.84
N TRP A 243 -18.22 -5.65 -6.22
CA TRP A 243 -17.10 -4.96 -6.85
C TRP A 243 -16.55 -5.73 -8.06
N ASP A 244 -16.25 -5.00 -9.13
CA ASP A 244 -15.49 -5.50 -10.26
C ASP A 244 -13.98 -5.33 -10.00
N VAL A 245 -13.32 -6.44 -9.64
CA VAL A 245 -11.88 -6.51 -9.42
C VAL A 245 -11.12 -7.18 -10.57
N SER A 246 -11.80 -7.46 -11.69
CA SER A 246 -11.23 -8.22 -12.83
C SER A 246 -10.04 -7.55 -13.51
N ASN A 247 -9.80 -6.25 -13.26
CA ASN A 247 -8.65 -5.49 -13.77
C ASN A 247 -7.52 -5.29 -12.75
N VAL A 248 -7.71 -5.73 -11.51
CA VAL A 248 -6.76 -5.55 -10.41
C VAL A 248 -5.58 -6.52 -10.56
N ARG A 249 -4.36 -5.99 -10.40
CA ARG A 249 -3.10 -6.75 -10.44
C ARG A 249 -2.41 -6.85 -9.08
N GLY A 250 -2.63 -5.86 -8.21
CA GLY A 250 -2.06 -5.82 -6.85
C GLY A 250 -3.14 -5.70 -5.79
N MET A 251 -3.09 -6.59 -4.79
CA MET A 251 -3.98 -6.59 -3.61
C MET A 251 -3.18 -6.75 -2.31
N SER A 252 -1.88 -6.46 -2.33
CA SER A 252 -1.03 -6.65 -1.15
C SER A 252 -1.54 -5.76 0.00
N LYS A 253 -1.65 -6.33 1.19
CA LYS A 253 -2.07 -5.60 2.41
C LYS A 253 -3.47 -4.98 2.33
N MET A 254 -4.33 -5.39 1.39
CA MET A 254 -5.64 -4.75 1.16
C MET A 254 -6.52 -4.73 2.42
N PHE A 255 -6.52 -5.81 3.21
CA PHE A 255 -7.26 -5.96 4.46
C PHE A 255 -6.33 -6.20 5.66
N GLU A 256 -5.06 -5.82 5.57
CA GLU A 256 -4.12 -5.94 6.70
C GLU A 256 -4.66 -5.11 7.88
N GLY A 257 -4.85 -5.71 9.05
CA GLY A 257 -5.41 -5.06 10.24
C GLY A 257 -6.92 -4.82 10.20
N ALA A 258 -7.66 -5.26 9.18
CA ALA A 258 -9.11 -5.17 9.12
C ALA A 258 -9.78 -6.25 10.00
N GLU A 259 -9.60 -6.15 11.32
CA GLU A 259 -9.91 -7.23 12.28
C GLU A 259 -11.36 -7.73 12.24
N SER A 260 -12.32 -6.85 11.91
CA SER A 260 -13.76 -7.16 11.85
C SER A 260 -14.22 -7.67 10.47
N PHE A 261 -13.37 -7.62 9.45
CA PHE A 261 -13.77 -7.92 8.08
C PHE A 261 -14.09 -9.41 7.88
N ASN A 262 -15.28 -9.70 7.37
CA ASN A 262 -15.72 -11.07 7.08
C ASN A 262 -16.84 -11.10 6.01
N GLN A 263 -16.74 -10.27 4.97
CA GLN A 263 -17.72 -10.22 3.88
C GLN A 263 -17.39 -11.21 2.77
N ASP A 264 -18.43 -11.72 2.10
CA ASP A 264 -18.32 -12.68 1.00
C ASP A 264 -17.57 -12.08 -0.19
N LEU A 265 -16.54 -12.79 -0.67
CA LEU A 265 -15.69 -12.43 -1.80
C LEU A 265 -15.74 -13.47 -2.94
N SER A 266 -16.68 -14.42 -2.89
CA SER A 266 -16.76 -15.55 -3.81
C SER A 266 -16.99 -15.16 -5.28
N PHE A 267 -17.51 -13.96 -5.55
CA PHE A 267 -17.75 -13.46 -6.90
C PHE A 267 -16.61 -12.63 -7.49
N TRP A 268 -15.52 -12.43 -6.74
CA TRP A 268 -14.37 -11.65 -7.20
C TRP A 268 -13.53 -12.42 -8.23
N ASP A 269 -13.34 -11.84 -9.41
CA ASP A 269 -12.38 -12.32 -10.40
C ASP A 269 -10.98 -11.80 -10.07
N VAL A 270 -10.20 -12.60 -9.35
CA VAL A 270 -8.81 -12.30 -8.96
C VAL A 270 -7.77 -12.82 -9.97
N SER A 271 -8.19 -13.28 -11.16
CA SER A 271 -7.33 -14.02 -12.09
C SER A 271 -6.12 -13.22 -12.63
N LYS A 272 -6.14 -11.89 -12.53
CA LYS A 272 -5.02 -11.00 -12.91
C LYS A 272 -4.11 -10.59 -11.75
N VAL A 273 -4.45 -10.96 -10.51
CA VAL A 273 -3.65 -10.61 -9.33
C VAL A 273 -2.39 -11.47 -9.28
N ASN A 274 -1.22 -10.83 -9.13
CA ASN A 274 0.07 -11.53 -9.08
C ASN A 274 0.76 -11.48 -7.71
N ASN A 275 0.27 -10.63 -6.81
CA ASN A 275 0.80 -10.42 -5.47
C ASN A 275 -0.35 -10.29 -4.46
N MET A 276 -0.41 -11.25 -3.54
CA MET A 276 -1.37 -11.31 -2.43
C MET A 276 -0.68 -11.20 -1.06
N SER A 277 0.54 -10.65 -1.02
CA SER A 277 1.31 -10.52 0.22
C SER A 277 0.52 -9.78 1.29
N ALA A 278 0.41 -10.37 2.48
CA ALA A 278 -0.28 -9.84 3.66
C ALA A 278 -1.72 -9.37 3.41
N MET A 279 -2.42 -9.89 2.38
CA MET A 279 -3.74 -9.39 1.98
C MET A 279 -4.76 -9.40 3.14
N PHE A 280 -4.73 -10.43 3.99
CA PHE A 280 -5.61 -10.61 5.16
C PHE A 280 -4.81 -10.69 6.46
N GLU A 281 -3.60 -10.13 6.52
CA GLU A 281 -2.81 -10.17 7.74
C GLU A 281 -3.56 -9.47 8.89
N ASN A 282 -3.69 -10.11 10.05
CA ASN A 282 -4.44 -9.63 11.20
C ASN A 282 -5.96 -9.37 10.94
N ALA A 283 -6.54 -9.90 9.85
CA ALA A 283 -7.99 -9.92 9.62
C ALA A 283 -8.67 -11.00 10.48
N LYS A 284 -8.69 -10.81 11.80
CA LYS A 284 -9.00 -11.84 12.81
C LYS A 284 -10.36 -12.53 12.61
N SER A 285 -11.36 -11.83 12.10
CA SER A 285 -12.72 -12.37 11.89
C SER A 285 -12.91 -13.06 10.55
N PHE A 286 -11.97 -12.91 9.62
CA PHE A 286 -12.11 -13.38 8.24
C PHE A 286 -12.11 -14.92 8.17
N ASN A 287 -13.17 -15.50 7.60
CA ASN A 287 -13.35 -16.94 7.46
C ASN A 287 -14.28 -17.28 6.28
N GLN A 288 -14.07 -16.66 5.13
CA GLN A 288 -14.92 -16.87 3.94
C GLN A 288 -14.39 -17.99 3.05
N ASP A 289 -15.29 -18.59 2.29
CA ASP A 289 -14.97 -19.54 1.21
C ASP A 289 -14.33 -18.79 0.04
N LEU A 290 -13.14 -19.23 -0.38
CA LEU A 290 -12.38 -18.65 -1.48
C LEU A 290 -12.12 -19.68 -2.60
N SER A 291 -12.89 -20.78 -2.63
CA SER A 291 -12.74 -21.87 -3.60
C SER A 291 -13.04 -21.45 -5.05
N THR A 292 -13.70 -20.31 -5.25
CA THR A 292 -13.97 -19.76 -6.59
C THR A 292 -12.81 -18.93 -7.15
N TRP A 293 -11.82 -18.58 -6.33
CA TRP A 293 -10.73 -17.71 -6.75
C TRP A 293 -9.76 -18.43 -7.68
N ASN A 294 -9.52 -17.83 -8.84
CA ASN A 294 -8.42 -18.23 -9.71
C ASN A 294 -7.12 -17.51 -9.30
N VAL A 295 -6.26 -18.21 -8.54
CA VAL A 295 -4.97 -17.69 -8.07
C VAL A 295 -3.78 -18.10 -8.94
N SER A 296 -4.00 -18.65 -10.14
CA SER A 296 -2.93 -19.20 -10.98
C SER A 296 -1.86 -18.18 -11.40
N SER A 297 -2.17 -16.88 -11.36
CA SER A 297 -1.23 -15.78 -11.66
C SER A 297 -0.38 -15.33 -10.47
N VAL A 298 -0.69 -15.81 -9.25
CA VAL A 298 -0.04 -15.37 -8.01
C VAL A 298 1.36 -15.95 -7.89
N THR A 299 2.32 -15.09 -7.55
CA THR A 299 3.73 -15.47 -7.39
C THR A 299 4.22 -15.41 -5.94
N THR A 300 3.49 -14.71 -5.06
CA THR A 300 3.81 -14.54 -3.64
C THR A 300 2.54 -14.50 -2.79
N MET A 301 2.55 -15.31 -1.72
CA MET A 301 1.54 -15.36 -0.66
C MET A 301 2.16 -15.08 0.72
N TYR A 302 3.33 -14.42 0.74
CA TYR A 302 4.02 -13.97 1.95
C TYR A 302 3.03 -13.33 2.94
N HIS A 303 2.92 -13.87 4.15
CA HIS A 303 2.03 -13.38 5.21
C HIS A 303 0.52 -13.32 4.87
N MET A 304 0.04 -13.91 3.78
CA MET A 304 -1.32 -13.66 3.26
C MET A 304 -2.43 -13.75 4.32
N PHE A 305 -2.37 -14.74 5.23
CA PHE A 305 -3.31 -14.92 6.34
C PHE A 305 -2.65 -14.82 7.72
N SER A 306 -1.42 -14.30 7.82
CA SER A 306 -0.70 -14.14 9.08
C SER A 306 -1.60 -13.45 10.13
N PHE A 307 -1.73 -13.98 11.35
CA PHE A 307 -2.62 -13.47 12.41
C PHE A 307 -4.14 -13.45 12.10
N ALA A 308 -4.63 -14.02 10.99
CA ALA A 308 -6.05 -14.16 10.71
C ALA A 308 -6.67 -15.30 11.55
N ILE A 309 -6.75 -15.12 12.87
CA ILE A 309 -6.98 -16.17 13.89
C ILE A 309 -8.05 -17.21 13.50
N ASN A 310 -9.21 -16.77 12.97
CA ASN A 310 -10.36 -17.61 12.67
C ASN A 310 -10.39 -18.19 11.25
N PHE A 311 -9.41 -17.88 10.40
CA PHE A 311 -9.44 -18.33 9.02
C PHE A 311 -9.32 -19.85 8.90
N ASN A 312 -10.34 -20.45 8.28
CA ASN A 312 -10.47 -21.84 7.89
C ASN A 312 -11.38 -21.96 6.65
N GLY A 313 -11.33 -20.93 5.78
CA GLY A 313 -12.08 -20.90 4.53
C GLY A 313 -11.61 -21.99 3.56
N ASP A 314 -12.46 -22.38 2.62
CA ASP A 314 -12.07 -23.32 1.57
C ASP A 314 -11.12 -22.63 0.56
N VAL A 315 -9.97 -23.25 0.35
CA VAL A 315 -8.90 -22.85 -0.58
C VAL A 315 -8.40 -24.05 -1.38
N SER A 316 -9.15 -25.16 -1.38
CA SER A 316 -8.73 -26.46 -1.91
C SER A 316 -8.55 -26.47 -3.44
N THR A 317 -9.21 -25.55 -4.14
CA THR A 317 -9.22 -25.44 -5.61
C THR A 317 -8.07 -24.59 -6.17
N TRP A 318 -7.28 -23.96 -5.30
CA TRP A 318 -6.26 -23.00 -5.70
C TRP A 318 -5.13 -23.65 -6.49
N ASP A 319 -4.86 -23.12 -7.69
CA ASP A 319 -3.64 -23.42 -8.44
C ASP A 319 -2.50 -22.53 -7.94
N VAL A 320 -1.71 -23.04 -7.00
CA VAL A 320 -0.54 -22.37 -6.43
C VAL A 320 0.77 -22.67 -7.15
N SER A 321 0.72 -23.29 -8.35
CA SER A 321 1.92 -23.78 -9.07
C SER A 321 2.91 -22.70 -9.48
N ASN A 322 2.51 -21.43 -9.51
CA ASN A 322 3.37 -20.28 -9.79
C ASN A 322 3.89 -19.55 -8.55
N VAL A 323 3.44 -19.93 -7.35
CA VAL A 323 3.84 -19.30 -6.09
C VAL A 323 5.28 -19.73 -5.73
N LYS A 324 6.11 -18.75 -5.40
CA LYS A 324 7.52 -18.97 -4.98
C LYS A 324 7.74 -18.76 -3.49
N ASN A 325 6.96 -17.87 -2.88
CA ASN A 325 7.10 -17.48 -1.47
C ASN A 325 5.77 -17.69 -0.72
N MET A 326 5.81 -18.58 0.27
CA MET A 326 4.73 -18.86 1.24
C MET A 326 5.16 -18.60 2.69
N GLU A 327 6.23 -17.84 2.90
CA GLU A 327 6.73 -17.49 4.23
C GLU A 327 5.60 -16.87 5.07
N HIS A 328 5.40 -17.45 6.25
CA HIS A 328 4.41 -17.05 7.24
C HIS A 328 2.96 -16.96 6.75
N MET A 329 2.61 -17.62 5.64
CA MET A 329 1.26 -17.55 5.05
C MET A 329 0.15 -17.86 6.07
N PHE A 330 0.34 -18.84 6.96
CA PHE A 330 -0.59 -19.21 8.03
C PHE A 330 0.01 -19.04 9.44
N TRP A 331 0.93 -18.08 9.62
CA TRP A 331 1.48 -17.80 10.95
C TRP A 331 0.38 -17.33 11.90
N GLN A 332 0.20 -18.03 13.02
CA GLN A 332 -0.78 -17.74 14.07
C GLN A 332 -2.25 -17.83 13.60
N VAL A 333 -2.52 -18.59 12.54
CA VAL A 333 -3.88 -18.91 12.09
C VAL A 333 -4.41 -20.10 12.89
N LYS A 334 -4.82 -19.81 14.13
CA LYS A 334 -5.10 -20.80 15.18
C LYS A 334 -6.05 -21.92 14.76
N TYR A 335 -7.07 -21.60 13.96
CA TYR A 335 -8.14 -22.53 13.59
C TYR A 335 -7.97 -23.18 12.21
N PHE A 336 -6.92 -22.84 11.45
CA PHE A 336 -6.72 -23.36 10.10
C PHE A 336 -6.46 -24.88 10.08
N ASN A 337 -7.26 -25.59 9.29
CA ASN A 337 -7.19 -27.01 8.98
C ASN A 337 -7.98 -27.33 7.69
N SER A 338 -8.03 -26.40 6.74
CA SER A 338 -8.66 -26.61 5.43
C SER A 338 -7.86 -27.62 4.59
N ASP A 339 -8.50 -28.27 3.63
CA ASP A 339 -7.82 -29.19 2.71
C ASP A 339 -6.93 -28.42 1.73
N ILE A 340 -5.64 -28.74 1.74
CA ILE A 340 -4.60 -28.20 0.86
C ILE A 340 -3.76 -29.32 0.23
N SER A 341 -4.25 -30.56 0.27
CA SER A 341 -3.54 -31.75 -0.20
C SER A 341 -3.30 -31.75 -1.72
N ASN A 342 -4.14 -31.04 -2.48
CA ASN A 342 -4.06 -30.93 -3.94
C ASN A 342 -3.17 -29.78 -4.43
N TRP A 343 -2.61 -28.98 -3.54
CA TRP A 343 -1.78 -27.85 -3.93
C TRP A 343 -0.47 -28.32 -4.60
N ASN A 344 -0.21 -27.79 -5.79
CA ASN A 344 1.09 -27.97 -6.43
C ASN A 344 2.09 -26.94 -5.91
N VAL A 345 2.90 -27.33 -4.93
CA VAL A 345 3.92 -26.46 -4.31
C VAL A 345 5.32 -26.59 -4.94
N SER A 346 5.44 -27.26 -6.10
CA SER A 346 6.74 -27.60 -6.71
C SER A 346 7.60 -26.37 -7.06
N SER A 347 7.02 -25.17 -7.16
CA SER A 347 7.74 -23.92 -7.47
C SER A 347 8.16 -23.12 -6.24
N VAL A 348 7.72 -23.53 -5.04
CA VAL A 348 7.97 -22.79 -3.80
C VAL A 348 9.42 -22.98 -3.36
N THR A 349 10.09 -21.88 -3.02
CA THR A 349 11.46 -21.88 -2.48
C THR A 349 11.53 -21.44 -1.01
N ASP A 350 10.52 -20.71 -0.52
CA ASP A 350 10.47 -20.19 0.85
C ASP A 350 9.15 -20.59 1.54
N MET A 351 9.25 -21.46 2.57
CA MET A 351 8.14 -21.89 3.43
C MET A 351 8.39 -21.54 4.91
N LYS A 352 9.30 -20.60 5.17
CA LYS A 352 9.68 -20.23 6.54
C LYS A 352 8.44 -19.89 7.37
N GLY A 353 8.29 -20.59 8.49
CA GLY A 353 7.21 -20.38 9.45
C GLY A 353 5.79 -20.42 8.88
N MET A 354 5.55 -21.13 7.76
CA MET A 354 4.25 -21.18 7.10
C MET A 354 3.12 -21.56 8.06
N PHE A 355 3.32 -22.54 8.95
CA PHE A 355 2.35 -23.01 9.94
C PHE A 355 2.77 -22.71 11.38
N ARG A 356 3.63 -21.71 11.58
CA ARG A 356 4.07 -21.27 12.91
C ARG A 356 2.86 -20.92 13.77
N ASN A 357 2.72 -21.48 14.97
CA ASN A 357 1.57 -21.30 15.86
C ASN A 357 0.19 -21.60 15.23
N ALA A 358 0.11 -22.39 14.15
CA ALA A 358 -1.17 -22.87 13.62
C ALA A 358 -1.66 -24.06 14.47
N ASN A 359 -2.19 -23.76 15.66
CA ASN A 359 -2.43 -24.76 16.71
C ASN A 359 -3.29 -25.96 16.27
N ASN A 360 -4.27 -25.75 15.39
CA ASN A 360 -5.18 -26.79 14.93
C ASN A 360 -4.74 -27.50 13.64
N PHE A 361 -3.70 -27.02 12.97
CA PHE A 361 -3.32 -27.52 11.66
C PHE A 361 -2.83 -28.97 11.73
N ASN A 362 -3.47 -29.83 10.95
CA ASN A 362 -3.16 -31.24 10.77
C ASN A 362 -3.73 -31.77 9.43
N SER A 363 -3.91 -30.91 8.43
CA SER A 363 -4.34 -31.30 7.08
C SER A 363 -3.22 -32.05 6.36
N ASP A 364 -3.58 -33.03 5.53
CA ASP A 364 -2.62 -33.83 4.77
C ASP A 364 -1.82 -32.97 3.78
N ILE A 365 -0.50 -33.08 3.88
CA ILE A 365 0.51 -32.43 3.02
C ILE A 365 1.58 -33.43 2.55
N SER A 366 1.32 -34.73 2.69
CA SER A 366 2.26 -35.80 2.35
C SER A 366 2.55 -35.89 0.85
N SER A 367 1.65 -35.37 0.00
CA SER A 367 1.76 -35.36 -1.46
C SER A 367 2.61 -34.21 -2.01
N TRP A 368 2.98 -33.24 -1.18
CA TRP A 368 3.65 -32.02 -1.62
C TRP A 368 5.06 -32.27 -2.16
N ASP A 369 5.35 -31.77 -3.36
CA ASP A 369 6.71 -31.72 -3.90
C ASP A 369 7.46 -30.51 -3.33
N VAL A 370 8.21 -30.75 -2.25
CA VAL A 370 9.04 -29.73 -1.58
C VAL A 370 10.49 -29.69 -2.09
N SER A 371 10.82 -30.37 -3.20
CA SER A 371 12.20 -30.53 -3.69
C SER A 371 12.91 -29.23 -4.11
N ASN A 372 12.15 -28.14 -4.28
CA ASN A 372 12.68 -26.81 -4.57
C ASN A 372 12.74 -25.88 -3.36
N VAL A 373 12.25 -26.30 -2.19
CA VAL A 373 12.24 -25.47 -0.98
C VAL A 373 13.64 -25.38 -0.39
N GLU A 374 14.10 -24.15 -0.14
CA GLU A 374 15.42 -23.85 0.41
C GLU A 374 15.34 -23.41 1.89
N LYS A 375 14.20 -22.83 2.31
CA LYS A 375 14.00 -22.29 3.66
C LYS A 375 12.76 -22.89 4.32
N MET A 376 12.97 -23.61 5.43
CA MET A 376 11.91 -24.25 6.23
C MET A 376 12.00 -23.94 7.74
N ASP A 377 12.83 -22.98 8.15
CA ASP A 377 12.91 -22.60 9.57
C ASP A 377 11.52 -22.31 10.13
N LEU A 378 11.27 -22.71 11.38
CA LEU A 378 10.03 -22.45 12.12
C LEU A 378 8.74 -23.03 11.48
N MET A 379 8.80 -23.82 10.41
CA MET A 379 7.62 -24.22 9.61
C MET A 379 6.45 -24.73 10.45
N PHE A 380 6.71 -25.58 11.45
CA PHE A 380 5.72 -26.16 12.37
C PHE A 380 5.94 -25.75 13.84
N TYR A 381 6.65 -24.64 14.08
CA TYR A 381 6.90 -24.14 15.44
C TYR A 381 5.58 -23.91 16.19
N GLN A 382 5.36 -24.60 17.32
CA GLN A 382 4.12 -24.57 18.11
C GLN A 382 2.84 -25.02 17.34
N ALA A 383 2.97 -25.79 16.26
CA ALA A 383 1.84 -26.45 15.58
C ALA A 383 1.37 -27.69 16.39
N ASN A 384 0.67 -27.43 17.50
CA ASN A 384 0.43 -28.42 18.56
C ASN A 384 -0.33 -29.69 18.16
N LYS A 385 -1.16 -29.65 17.10
CA LYS A 385 -1.90 -30.80 16.60
C LYS A 385 -1.29 -31.46 15.36
N PHE A 386 -0.19 -30.92 14.86
CA PHE A 386 0.40 -31.40 13.62
C PHE A 386 1.10 -32.75 13.83
N ASN A 387 0.69 -33.77 13.06
CA ASN A 387 1.27 -35.11 13.08
C ASN A 387 1.06 -35.85 11.74
N GLN A 388 1.18 -35.15 10.62
CA GLN A 388 1.02 -35.74 9.27
C GLN A 388 2.32 -36.35 8.76
N ASP A 389 2.20 -37.42 7.97
CA ASP A 389 3.33 -38.10 7.34
C ASP A 389 4.10 -37.17 6.38
N LEU A 390 5.41 -37.07 6.59
CA LEU A 390 6.34 -36.27 5.78
C LEU A 390 7.45 -37.12 5.16
N SER A 391 7.35 -38.45 5.21
CA SER A 391 8.41 -39.38 4.81
C SER A 391 8.77 -39.28 3.32
N SER A 392 7.84 -38.83 2.48
CA SER A 392 8.01 -38.61 1.04
C SER A 392 8.75 -37.33 0.68
N TRP A 393 8.92 -36.40 1.62
CA TRP A 393 9.45 -35.07 1.33
C TRP A 393 10.93 -35.10 0.98
N ASN A 394 11.28 -34.50 -0.16
CA ASN A 394 12.67 -34.27 -0.52
C ASN A 394 13.16 -32.92 0.03
N VAL A 395 13.89 -32.97 1.15
CA VAL A 395 14.45 -31.78 1.83
C VAL A 395 15.91 -31.49 1.44
N SER A 396 16.45 -32.10 0.36
CA SER A 396 17.88 -32.06 0.05
C SER A 396 18.45 -30.66 -0.24
N LYS A 397 17.61 -29.65 -0.49
CA LYS A 397 18.03 -28.25 -0.70
C LYS A 397 18.00 -27.39 0.56
N VAL A 398 17.43 -27.89 1.65
CA VAL A 398 17.30 -27.14 2.90
C VAL A 398 18.65 -27.07 3.59
N THR A 399 19.06 -25.86 3.99
CA THR A 399 20.36 -25.61 4.65
C THR A 399 20.23 -25.33 6.15
N THR A 400 19.04 -24.94 6.61
CA THR A 400 18.73 -24.67 8.03
C THR A 400 17.36 -25.24 8.40
N MET A 401 17.26 -25.82 9.58
CA MET A 401 16.02 -26.40 10.15
C MET A 401 15.73 -25.83 11.54
N ILE A 402 16.04 -24.54 11.74
CA ILE A 402 15.98 -23.90 13.05
C ILE A 402 14.54 -23.92 13.56
N ASN A 403 14.33 -24.47 14.75
CA ASN A 403 13.03 -24.53 15.42
C ASN A 403 11.89 -25.17 14.60
N MET A 404 12.19 -25.98 13.58
CA MET A 404 11.18 -26.45 12.61
C MET A 404 9.99 -27.16 13.27
N PHE A 405 10.24 -28.02 14.26
CA PHE A 405 9.22 -28.76 15.03
C PHE A 405 9.22 -28.38 16.51
N CYS A 406 9.85 -27.26 16.88
CA CYS A 406 9.91 -26.85 18.29
C CYS A 406 8.50 -26.62 18.83
N ALA A 407 8.17 -27.30 19.94
CA ALA A 407 6.87 -27.34 20.57
C ALA A 407 5.72 -27.88 19.68
N ALA A 408 6.02 -28.64 18.63
CA ALA A 408 5.06 -29.53 17.96
C ALA A 408 4.84 -30.77 18.85
N SER A 409 4.01 -30.60 19.88
CA SER A 409 3.99 -31.45 21.08
C SER A 409 3.57 -32.92 20.85
N ILE A 410 2.92 -33.24 19.74
CA ILE A 410 2.50 -34.61 19.39
C ILE A 410 3.17 -35.16 18.13
N PHE A 411 4.04 -34.38 17.49
CA PHE A 411 4.66 -34.75 16.23
C PHE A 411 5.65 -35.89 16.44
N ASP A 412 5.40 -37.04 15.81
CA ASP A 412 6.24 -38.24 15.89
C ASP A 412 6.08 -39.09 14.61
N GLN A 413 6.48 -38.53 13.47
CA GLN A 413 6.42 -39.20 12.16
C GLN A 413 7.80 -39.63 11.68
N ASP A 414 7.83 -40.63 10.79
CA ASP A 414 9.07 -41.16 10.21
C ASP A 414 9.73 -40.13 9.29
N LEU A 415 10.95 -39.72 9.64
CA LEU A 415 11.79 -38.81 8.87
C LEU A 415 13.08 -39.48 8.36
N SER A 416 13.19 -40.81 8.46
CA SER A 416 14.41 -41.55 8.15
C SER A 416 14.85 -41.45 6.68
N ALA A 417 13.91 -41.14 5.78
CA ALA A 417 14.17 -40.97 4.34
C ALA A 417 14.68 -39.56 3.96
N TRP A 418 14.69 -38.60 4.90
CA TRP A 418 15.12 -37.23 4.61
C TRP A 418 16.62 -37.17 4.34
N ASP A 419 17.00 -36.54 3.22
CA ASP A 419 18.37 -36.15 2.94
C ASP A 419 18.69 -34.81 3.62
N VAL A 420 19.25 -34.88 4.84
CA VAL A 420 19.68 -33.71 5.61
C VAL A 420 21.16 -33.36 5.40
N SER A 421 21.84 -33.95 4.41
CA SER A 421 23.28 -33.80 4.22
C SER A 421 23.74 -32.37 3.94
N ASN A 422 22.86 -31.48 3.45
CA ASN A 422 23.15 -30.06 3.23
C ASN A 422 22.81 -29.15 4.42
N VAL A 423 22.23 -29.69 5.49
CA VAL A 423 21.83 -28.91 6.66
C VAL A 423 23.06 -28.56 7.49
N THR A 424 23.18 -27.27 7.85
CA THR A 424 24.29 -26.74 8.66
C THR A 424 23.87 -26.30 10.06
N ASN A 425 22.56 -26.07 10.28
CA ASN A 425 22.01 -25.61 11.56
C ASN A 425 20.69 -26.36 11.90
N MET A 426 20.71 -27.08 13.03
CA MET A 426 19.56 -27.83 13.57
C MET A 426 19.12 -27.31 14.95
N ARG A 427 19.47 -26.06 15.29
CA ARG A 427 19.18 -25.46 16.58
C ARG A 427 17.70 -25.58 16.94
N SER A 428 17.45 -26.15 18.11
CA SER A 428 16.11 -26.33 18.69
C SER A 428 15.11 -27.06 17.77
N MET A 429 15.54 -27.84 16.78
CA MET A 429 14.63 -28.44 15.78
C MET A 429 13.48 -29.21 16.43
N PHE A 430 13.75 -29.98 17.49
CA PHE A 430 12.79 -30.81 18.22
C PHE A 430 12.58 -30.38 19.68
N GLU A 431 12.97 -29.15 20.04
CA GLU A 431 12.81 -28.64 21.40
C GLU A 431 11.33 -28.71 21.84
N ARG A 432 11.02 -29.32 22.99
CA ARG A 432 9.65 -29.48 23.52
C ARG A 432 8.68 -30.23 22.59
N SER A 433 9.19 -30.98 21.60
CA SER A 433 8.36 -31.80 20.70
C SER A 433 8.05 -33.17 21.31
N GLY A 434 7.08 -33.88 20.71
CA GLY A 434 6.79 -35.28 21.02
C GLY A 434 7.66 -36.30 20.27
N PHE A 435 8.65 -35.81 19.51
CA PHE A 435 9.36 -36.61 18.51
C PHE A 435 10.21 -37.72 19.14
N ASN A 436 10.03 -38.95 18.64
CA ASN A 436 10.80 -40.12 19.03
C ASN A 436 10.94 -41.14 17.89
N SER A 437 10.86 -40.69 16.64
CA SER A 437 10.98 -41.54 15.45
C SER A 437 12.44 -41.69 15.00
N ASN A 438 12.75 -42.81 14.34
CA ASN A 438 14.13 -43.17 13.98
C ASN A 438 14.77 -42.17 13.00
N ILE A 439 15.94 -41.65 13.38
CA ILE A 439 16.77 -40.72 12.58
C ILE A 439 18.24 -41.17 12.50
N SER A 440 18.51 -42.45 12.77
CA SER A 440 19.86 -43.04 12.73
C SER A 440 20.51 -42.97 11.34
N THR A 441 19.70 -42.84 10.27
CA THR A 441 20.13 -42.77 8.87
C THR A 441 20.59 -41.39 8.43
N TRP A 442 20.37 -40.35 9.23
CA TRP A 442 20.69 -38.98 8.86
C TRP A 442 22.19 -38.75 8.74
N ASN A 443 22.60 -38.14 7.62
CA ASN A 443 23.95 -37.61 7.47
C ASN A 443 24.02 -36.19 8.02
N VAL A 444 24.51 -36.05 9.26
CA VAL A 444 24.67 -34.76 9.95
C VAL A 444 26.07 -34.17 9.85
N SER A 445 26.95 -34.70 8.97
CA SER A 445 28.36 -34.32 8.92
C SER A 445 28.60 -32.84 8.62
N ASN A 446 27.65 -32.13 8.02
CA ASN A 446 27.76 -30.69 7.72
C ASN A 446 27.15 -29.79 8.80
N VAL A 447 26.52 -30.37 9.84
CA VAL A 447 25.90 -29.61 10.92
C VAL A 447 26.97 -29.01 11.82
N THR A 448 26.84 -27.71 12.09
CA THR A 448 27.76 -26.96 12.96
C THR A 448 27.11 -26.52 14.28
N ASP A 449 25.77 -26.38 14.30
CA ASP A 449 25.00 -25.93 15.47
C ASP A 449 23.85 -26.90 15.78
N MET A 450 23.94 -27.57 16.94
CA MET A 450 22.91 -28.48 17.48
C MET A 450 22.35 -28.00 18.83
N GLN A 451 22.50 -26.70 19.15
CA GLN A 451 22.03 -26.15 20.41
C GLN A 451 20.57 -26.47 20.67
N GLY A 452 20.28 -27.06 21.83
CA GLY A 452 18.91 -27.37 22.26
C GLY A 452 18.11 -28.28 21.34
N MET A 453 18.73 -29.03 20.40
CA MET A 453 18.00 -29.81 19.39
C MET A 453 16.90 -30.70 20.00
N PHE A 454 17.17 -31.35 21.14
CA PHE A 454 16.23 -32.20 21.90
C PHE A 454 15.93 -31.64 23.30
N ARG A 455 16.08 -30.33 23.51
CA ARG A 455 15.75 -29.68 24.79
C ARG A 455 14.28 -29.90 25.13
N ASP A 456 13.99 -30.36 26.34
CA ASP A 456 12.66 -30.70 26.83
C ASP A 456 11.92 -31.74 25.96
N ALA A 457 12.60 -32.49 25.09
CA ALA A 457 12.05 -33.64 24.37
C ALA A 457 12.02 -34.85 25.31
N PHE A 458 11.04 -34.87 26.22
CA PHE A 458 11.06 -35.74 27.40
C PHE A 458 11.22 -37.24 27.08
N THR A 459 10.65 -37.70 25.96
CA THR A 459 10.58 -39.11 25.56
C THR A 459 11.59 -39.51 24.48
N PHE A 460 12.40 -38.58 23.98
CA PHE A 460 13.34 -38.86 22.90
C PHE A 460 14.43 -39.83 23.37
N ASN A 461 14.56 -40.98 22.70
CA ASN A 461 15.54 -42.00 23.03
C ASN A 461 15.95 -42.86 21.80
N GLN A 462 16.05 -42.24 20.62
CA GLN A 462 16.42 -42.94 19.39
C GLN A 462 17.93 -42.99 19.18
N ASP A 463 18.39 -44.08 18.56
CA ASP A 463 19.81 -44.31 18.28
C ASP A 463 20.36 -43.23 17.32
N ILE A 464 21.42 -42.58 17.78
CA ILE A 464 22.17 -41.53 17.08
C ILE A 464 23.69 -41.77 17.18
N SER A 465 24.11 -43.00 17.51
CA SER A 465 25.52 -43.36 17.70
C SER A 465 26.35 -43.19 16.42
N ASN A 466 25.70 -43.31 15.26
CA ASN A 466 26.33 -43.27 13.94
C ASN A 466 26.48 -41.84 13.37
N TRP A 467 26.02 -40.83 14.09
CA TRP A 467 26.12 -39.44 13.64
C TRP A 467 27.57 -38.93 13.65
N ASP A 468 27.99 -38.38 12.52
CA ASP A 468 29.25 -37.63 12.42
C ASP A 468 29.03 -36.20 12.92
N VAL A 469 29.38 -35.96 14.19
CA VAL A 469 29.28 -34.65 14.85
C VAL A 469 30.60 -33.87 14.83
N SER A 470 31.60 -34.30 14.04
CA SER A 470 32.95 -33.73 14.05
C SER A 470 32.99 -32.25 13.66
N ASN A 471 31.99 -31.73 12.95
CA ASN A 471 31.89 -30.31 12.59
C ASN A 471 31.05 -29.46 13.56
N VAL A 472 30.44 -30.07 14.59
CA VAL A 472 29.63 -29.35 15.57
C VAL A 472 30.54 -28.55 16.51
N THR A 473 30.22 -27.27 16.73
CA THR A 473 30.95 -26.39 17.65
C THR A 473 30.21 -26.14 18.96
N SER A 474 28.89 -26.34 19.00
CA SER A 474 28.07 -26.13 20.20
C SER A 474 26.95 -27.17 20.34
N MET A 475 26.90 -27.80 21.51
CA MET A 475 25.83 -28.70 21.96
C MET A 475 25.14 -28.19 23.23
N TRP A 476 25.20 -26.87 23.47
CA TRP A 476 24.58 -26.26 24.65
C TRP A 476 23.11 -26.69 24.78
N GLY A 477 22.79 -27.32 25.92
CA GLY A 477 21.45 -27.78 26.23
C GLY A 477 20.84 -28.82 25.29
N MET A 478 21.63 -29.53 24.46
CA MET A 478 21.11 -30.46 23.43
C MET A 478 20.11 -31.49 24.00
N PHE A 479 20.38 -32.05 25.18
CA PHE A 479 19.52 -33.01 25.89
C PHE A 479 19.00 -32.47 27.23
N PHE A 480 18.91 -31.14 27.37
CA PHE A 480 18.35 -30.49 28.56
C PHE A 480 16.95 -31.04 28.83
N ARG A 481 16.73 -31.74 29.95
CA ARG A 481 15.46 -32.40 30.32
C ARG A 481 14.95 -33.42 29.30
N ALA A 482 15.81 -34.01 28.46
CA ALA A 482 15.47 -35.23 27.73
C ALA A 482 15.51 -36.41 28.72
N PHE A 483 14.39 -36.64 29.42
CA PHE A 483 14.35 -37.54 30.58
C PHE A 483 14.68 -38.98 30.22
N ASP A 484 14.21 -39.46 29.07
CA ASP A 484 14.34 -40.85 28.65
C ASP A 484 15.61 -41.15 27.84
N PHE A 485 16.35 -40.12 27.42
CA PHE A 485 17.53 -40.28 26.57
C PHE A 485 18.65 -41.06 27.29
N ASN A 486 19.07 -42.18 26.70
CA ASN A 486 20.15 -43.02 27.20
C ASN A 486 20.84 -43.84 26.09
N GLN A 487 20.97 -43.28 24.88
CA GLN A 487 21.64 -43.95 23.77
C GLN A 487 23.15 -43.76 23.79
N ASP A 488 23.88 -44.78 23.35
CA ASP A 488 25.35 -44.76 23.31
C ASP A 488 25.84 -43.74 22.28
N ILE A 489 26.59 -42.75 22.78
CA ILE A 489 27.21 -41.66 22.01
C ILE A 489 28.72 -41.61 22.25
N SER A 490 29.30 -42.70 22.77
CA SER A 490 30.74 -42.82 23.06
C SER A 490 31.61 -42.68 21.81
N SER A 491 31.06 -43.02 20.63
CA SER A 491 31.71 -42.97 19.32
C SER A 491 31.82 -41.58 18.71
N TRP A 492 31.14 -40.57 19.27
CA TRP A 492 31.12 -39.22 18.70
C TRP A 492 32.48 -38.53 18.77
N ASP A 493 32.90 -37.95 17.65
CA ASP A 493 34.05 -37.03 17.62
C ASP A 493 33.61 -35.63 18.07
N VAL A 494 33.81 -35.34 19.35
CA VAL A 494 33.49 -34.05 19.97
C VAL A 494 34.66 -33.07 20.00
N SER A 495 35.76 -33.35 19.28
CA SER A 495 37.02 -32.61 19.38
C SER A 495 36.97 -31.15 18.90
N ASN A 496 35.90 -30.76 18.21
CA ASN A 496 35.66 -29.38 17.75
C ASN A 496 34.61 -28.62 18.57
N ILE A 497 34.02 -29.25 19.60
CA ILE A 497 33.01 -28.60 20.44
C ILE A 497 33.68 -27.62 21.42
N GLU A 498 33.16 -26.39 21.45
CA GLU A 498 33.61 -25.31 22.34
C GLU A 498 32.66 -25.15 23.54
N SER A 499 31.37 -25.51 23.40
CA SER A 499 30.36 -25.34 24.45
C SER A 499 29.46 -26.56 24.63
N MET A 500 29.44 -27.10 25.86
CA MET A 500 28.64 -28.27 26.29
C MET A 500 27.78 -27.99 27.53
N GLY A 501 27.70 -26.75 28.00
CA GLY A 501 26.98 -26.50 29.23
C GLY A 501 25.48 -26.81 29.10
N SER A 502 24.92 -27.25 30.22
CA SER A 502 23.56 -27.76 30.35
C SER A 502 23.19 -28.92 29.41
N MET A 503 24.14 -29.55 28.71
CA MET A 503 23.86 -30.58 27.70
C MET A 503 22.98 -31.71 28.24
N PHE A 504 23.25 -32.21 29.45
CA PHE A 504 22.49 -33.27 30.13
C PHE A 504 21.77 -32.78 31.39
N TYR A 505 21.46 -31.48 31.47
CA TYR A 505 20.73 -30.90 32.59
C TYR A 505 19.41 -31.66 32.82
N LEU A 506 19.24 -32.29 33.98
CA LEU A 506 18.08 -33.14 34.30
C LEU A 506 17.79 -34.25 33.26
N ALA A 507 18.79 -34.73 32.50
CA ALA A 507 18.66 -35.94 31.68
C ALA A 507 18.68 -37.16 32.60
N LYS A 508 17.51 -37.53 33.14
CA LYS A 508 17.40 -38.39 34.32
C LYS A 508 17.83 -39.83 34.12
N ASN A 509 17.78 -40.35 32.89
CA ASN A 509 18.14 -41.73 32.56
C ASN A 509 19.50 -41.87 31.88
N PHE A 510 20.16 -40.76 31.50
CA PHE A 510 21.42 -40.81 30.80
C PHE A 510 22.53 -41.37 31.70
N ASN A 511 23.20 -42.43 31.24
CA ASN A 511 24.30 -43.08 31.96
C ASN A 511 25.27 -43.82 31.03
N GLN A 512 25.51 -43.30 29.82
CA GLN A 512 26.44 -43.91 28.86
C GLN A 512 27.88 -43.48 29.11
N ASP A 513 28.83 -44.39 28.87
CA ASP A 513 30.25 -44.12 29.03
C ASP A 513 30.77 -43.19 27.92
N ILE A 514 31.04 -41.95 28.30
CA ILE A 514 31.59 -40.90 27.44
C ILE A 514 33.03 -40.53 27.82
N SER A 515 33.70 -41.39 28.60
CA SER A 515 35.13 -41.23 28.92
C SER A 515 36.05 -41.16 27.69
N PRO A 516 35.72 -41.74 26.50
CA PRO A 516 36.56 -41.60 25.30
C PRO A 516 36.55 -40.22 24.64
N TRP A 517 35.62 -39.33 25.02
CA TRP A 517 35.47 -38.02 24.38
C TRP A 517 36.70 -37.11 24.54
N ASN A 518 37.12 -36.51 23.42
CA ASN A 518 38.14 -35.45 23.44
C ASN A 518 37.50 -34.08 23.69
N VAL A 519 37.45 -33.66 24.96
CA VAL A 519 36.85 -32.37 25.37
C VAL A 519 37.86 -31.22 25.47
N SER A 520 39.07 -31.36 24.91
CA SER A 520 40.18 -30.41 25.10
C SER A 520 39.94 -28.99 24.56
N LYS A 521 38.90 -28.77 23.73
CA LYS A 521 38.49 -27.45 23.24
C LYS A 521 37.30 -26.83 23.98
N VAL A 522 36.67 -27.56 24.88
CA VAL A 522 35.46 -27.09 25.57
C VAL A 522 35.85 -26.02 26.59
N SER A 523 35.26 -24.83 26.49
CA SER A 523 35.44 -23.73 27.44
C SER A 523 34.27 -23.59 28.42
N VAL A 524 33.09 -24.13 28.06
CA VAL A 524 31.87 -24.00 28.85
C VAL A 524 31.24 -25.37 29.13
N MET A 525 31.18 -25.75 30.41
CA MET A 525 30.54 -26.96 30.94
C MET A 525 29.54 -26.68 32.08
N SER A 526 29.15 -25.42 32.32
CA SER A 526 28.22 -25.09 33.40
C SER A 526 26.94 -25.93 33.35
N LYS A 527 26.57 -26.50 34.49
CA LYS A 527 25.37 -27.32 34.69
C LYS A 527 25.23 -28.52 33.73
N MET A 528 26.32 -28.98 33.11
CA MET A 528 26.29 -30.07 32.11
C MET A 528 25.54 -31.32 32.61
N PHE A 529 25.75 -31.73 33.86
CA PHE A 529 25.09 -32.88 34.50
C PHE A 529 24.23 -32.47 35.70
N TYR A 530 23.80 -31.21 35.79
CA TYR A 530 22.98 -30.75 36.90
C TYR A 530 21.71 -31.61 37.01
N GLY A 531 21.54 -32.32 38.12
CA GLY A 531 20.38 -33.19 38.35
C GLY A 531 20.25 -34.39 37.40
N ALA A 532 21.31 -34.77 36.67
CA ALA A 532 21.37 -36.01 35.89
C ALA A 532 21.50 -37.21 36.85
N SER A 533 20.36 -37.62 37.43
CA SER A 533 20.35 -38.47 38.63
C SER A 533 20.93 -39.87 38.45
N THR A 534 20.92 -40.44 37.24
CA THR A 534 21.48 -41.78 36.96
C THR A 534 22.95 -41.77 36.58
N PHE A 535 23.49 -40.62 36.16
CA PHE A 535 24.81 -40.55 35.57
C PHE A 535 25.89 -40.94 36.59
N ASN A 536 26.73 -41.92 36.25
CA ASN A 536 27.78 -42.44 37.11
C ASN A 536 28.90 -43.08 36.26
N GLN A 537 29.72 -42.26 35.61
CA GLN A 537 30.84 -42.69 34.78
C GLN A 537 32.16 -42.04 35.22
N ASP A 538 33.28 -42.72 35.01
CA ASP A 538 34.62 -42.19 35.29
C ASP A 538 35.05 -41.26 34.15
N LEU A 539 35.12 -39.97 34.44
CA LEU A 539 35.51 -38.91 33.51
C LEU A 539 36.83 -38.25 33.92
N SER A 540 37.62 -38.89 34.79
CA SER A 540 38.89 -38.34 35.28
C SER A 540 39.96 -38.18 34.19
N THR A 541 39.78 -38.83 33.03
CA THR A 541 40.69 -38.80 31.88
C THR A 541 40.49 -37.59 30.98
N TRP A 542 39.40 -36.84 31.13
CA TRP A 542 39.10 -35.68 30.31
C TRP A 542 40.13 -34.55 30.49
N ASN A 543 40.67 -34.03 29.38
CA ASN A 543 41.45 -32.80 29.38
C ASN A 543 40.51 -31.59 29.44
N VAL A 544 40.45 -30.94 30.60
CA VAL A 544 39.56 -29.80 30.88
C VAL A 544 40.32 -28.50 31.14
N ASP A 545 41.56 -28.38 30.65
CA ASP A 545 42.43 -27.22 30.92
C ASP A 545 41.87 -25.89 30.39
N LEU A 546 41.01 -25.94 29.36
CA LEU A 546 40.37 -24.77 28.77
C LEU A 546 38.98 -24.44 29.37
N VAL A 547 38.47 -25.25 30.31
CA VAL A 547 37.13 -25.00 30.88
C VAL A 547 37.18 -23.79 31.81
N GLU A 548 36.53 -22.70 31.40
CA GLU A 548 36.44 -21.44 32.13
C GLU A 548 35.17 -21.37 32.99
N ASP A 549 34.06 -21.94 32.51
CA ASP A 549 32.78 -21.97 33.20
C ASP A 549 32.30 -23.41 33.45
N CYS A 550 32.33 -23.82 34.72
CA CYS A 550 31.80 -25.10 35.20
C CYS A 550 30.83 -24.96 36.37
N GLU A 551 30.17 -23.80 36.49
CA GLU A 551 29.22 -23.55 37.57
C GLU A 551 28.21 -24.70 37.67
N SER A 552 28.08 -25.29 38.86
CA SER A 552 27.13 -26.36 39.18
C SER A 552 27.20 -27.57 38.24
N PHE A 553 28.39 -27.89 37.70
CA PHE A 553 28.64 -28.94 36.70
C PHE A 553 27.85 -30.23 36.95
N ALA A 554 27.89 -30.75 38.18
CA ALA A 554 27.22 -31.99 38.59
C ALA A 554 26.34 -31.81 39.85
N LEU A 555 25.92 -30.58 40.17
CA LEU A 555 25.07 -30.33 41.34
C LEU A 555 23.75 -31.11 41.19
N ASN A 556 23.35 -31.83 42.24
CA ASN A 556 22.19 -32.74 42.26
C ASN A 556 22.30 -34.00 41.37
N ALA A 557 23.46 -34.34 40.80
CA ALA A 557 23.72 -35.65 40.20
C ALA A 557 23.92 -36.72 41.31
N SER A 558 22.83 -37.10 41.99
CA SER A 558 22.88 -37.81 43.28
C SER A 558 23.56 -39.18 43.28
N ASN A 559 23.61 -39.87 42.14
CA ASN A 559 24.20 -41.21 42.05
C ASN A 559 25.66 -41.22 41.55
N TRP A 560 26.24 -40.05 41.25
CA TRP A 560 27.57 -39.99 40.65
C TRP A 560 28.69 -40.16 41.69
N THR A 561 29.17 -41.40 41.83
CA THR A 561 30.28 -41.81 42.71
C THR A 561 31.61 -41.98 41.99
N GLU A 562 31.60 -42.29 40.68
CA GLU A 562 32.83 -42.40 39.88
C GLU A 562 33.64 -41.08 39.83
N PRO A 563 34.96 -41.16 39.56
CA PRO A 563 35.81 -39.97 39.48
C PRO A 563 35.34 -38.95 38.44
N LYS A 564 35.28 -37.68 38.85
CA LYS A 564 34.89 -36.53 38.03
C LYS A 564 36.13 -35.92 37.34
N PRO A 565 35.98 -35.12 36.26
CA PRO A 565 37.09 -34.40 35.66
C PRO A 565 37.68 -33.39 36.66
N ASN A 566 38.98 -33.12 36.53
CA ASN A 566 39.71 -32.20 37.41
C ASN A 566 39.47 -30.72 37.01
N LEU A 567 38.25 -30.23 37.23
CA LEU A 567 37.83 -28.86 36.91
C LEU A 567 38.42 -27.83 37.89
N THR A 568 39.01 -26.75 37.35
CA THR A 568 39.67 -25.69 38.14
C THR A 568 38.86 -24.40 38.28
N CYS A 569 37.78 -24.26 37.49
CA CYS A 569 36.80 -23.18 37.56
C CYS A 569 35.91 -23.27 38.82
N THR A 570 35.26 -22.15 39.19
CA THR A 570 34.39 -22.09 40.37
C THR A 570 33.15 -22.97 40.14
N GLN A 571 33.01 -24.06 40.89
CA GLN A 571 31.92 -25.04 40.78
C GLN A 571 30.67 -24.66 41.57
#